data_AF-C5F0G3-F1
#
_entry.id   AF-C5F0G3-F1
#
_cell.length_a   1.000
_cell.length_b   1.000
_cell.length_c   1.000
_cell.angle_alpha   90.00
_cell.angle_beta   90.00
_cell.angle_gamma   90.00
#
_symmetry.space_group_name_H-M   'P 1'
#
loop_
_entity.id
_entity.type
_entity.pdbx_description
1 polymer ?
#
loop_
_entity_poly.entity_id
_entity_poly.type
_entity_poly.pdbx_seq_one_letter_code
_entity_poly.pdbx_strand_id
1 'polypeptide(L)'
;MIPAESGISANETIENPKLFAGPNIKEEAIKEFLKQTTTSLDNHSRNSQKPSNANNANSSRLRNLDTSDVITLLSGGGIALTVWATNPGNWLWGYPPFNSIEFGKARQWRILTRSNGKISFQNVQTGTCMSAYKNGVIHLPCRENNPSQLWNINPFSNRAIQLQNEATKTCLQTPVIRTKNFGSIFLAKCVTQQNPSSGNDNISQQWVITAPLTSTPPIFVID
;
A
#
# COMPACT_ATOMS: atom_id res chain seq x y z
N MET A 1 -40.16 -27.11 -26.15
CA MET A 1 -40.33 -27.87 -24.90
C MET A 1 -39.07 -27.59 -24.06
N ILE A 2 -39.21 -26.80 -23.01
CA ILE A 2 -38.26 -26.53 -21.92
C ILE A 2 -38.91 -27.18 -20.67
N PRO A 3 -38.23 -27.68 -19.61
CA PRO A 3 -36.79 -27.86 -19.32
C PRO A 3 -36.42 -29.27 -18.78
N ALA A 4 -35.14 -29.50 -18.48
CA ALA A 4 -34.73 -30.04 -17.18
C ALA A 4 -33.41 -29.39 -16.76
N GLU A 5 -33.50 -28.47 -15.79
CA GLU A 5 -32.37 -27.97 -15.00
C GLU A 5 -31.86 -29.11 -14.11
N SER A 6 -30.55 -29.37 -14.13
CA SER A 6 -29.88 -30.05 -13.03
C SER A 6 -28.96 -29.05 -12.34
N GLY A 7 -29.35 -28.73 -11.10
CA GLY A 7 -28.79 -27.69 -10.28
C GLY A 7 -27.29 -27.85 -10.01
N ILE A 8 -26.57 -26.76 -10.18
CA ILE A 8 -25.27 -26.56 -9.55
C ILE A 8 -25.56 -26.06 -8.13
N SER A 9 -25.57 -27.00 -7.18
CA SER A 9 -25.49 -26.67 -5.75
C SER A 9 -24.08 -26.17 -5.45
N ALA A 10 -23.85 -24.86 -5.53
CA ALA A 10 -22.67 -24.21 -5.00
C ALA A 10 -23.01 -23.50 -3.69
N ASN A 11 -23.21 -24.29 -2.62
CA ASN A 11 -22.96 -23.78 -1.27
C ASN A 11 -21.45 -23.86 -1.00
N GLU A 12 -20.66 -23.08 -1.74
CA GLU A 12 -19.38 -22.62 -1.22
C GLU A 12 -19.72 -21.48 -0.26
N THR A 13 -19.78 -21.79 1.03
CA THR A 13 -19.65 -20.74 2.05
C THR A 13 -18.35 -19.99 1.75
N ILE A 14 -18.48 -18.79 1.19
CA ILE A 14 -17.35 -17.87 1.01
C ILE A 14 -16.92 -17.46 2.42
N GLU A 15 -16.05 -18.27 3.02
CA GLU A 15 -15.49 -17.95 4.32
C GLU A 15 -14.56 -16.76 4.12
N ASN A 16 -14.95 -15.62 4.71
CA ASN A 16 -14.12 -14.43 4.63
C ASN A 16 -12.82 -14.68 5.40
N PRO A 17 -11.65 -14.46 4.77
CA PRO A 17 -10.38 -14.53 5.47
C PRO A 17 -10.41 -13.57 6.66
N LYS A 18 -9.71 -13.96 7.73
CA LYS A 18 -9.51 -13.14 8.93
C LYS A 18 -8.04 -12.75 9.07
N LEU A 19 -7.81 -11.61 9.73
CA LEU A 19 -6.46 -11.17 10.11
C LEU A 19 -5.93 -12.07 11.23
N PHE A 20 -4.61 -12.22 11.30
CA PHE A 20 -3.94 -12.88 12.41
C PHE A 20 -2.64 -12.16 12.77
N ALA A 21 -2.12 -12.48 13.97
CA ALA A 21 -0.76 -12.10 14.34
C ALA A 21 0.22 -12.98 13.54
N GLY A 22 0.90 -12.40 12.56
CA GLY A 22 1.93 -13.09 11.79
C GLY A 22 3.06 -13.64 12.67
N PRO A 23 3.95 -14.48 12.12
CA PRO A 23 5.14 -14.90 12.85
C PRO A 23 5.94 -13.67 13.31
N ASN A 24 6.46 -13.73 14.53
CA ASN A 24 7.35 -12.70 15.06
C ASN A 24 8.65 -12.72 14.27
N ILE A 25 8.88 -11.69 13.45
CA ILE A 25 10.20 -11.45 12.87
C ILE A 25 11.07 -10.87 13.98
N LYS A 26 12.27 -11.44 14.15
CA LYS A 26 13.24 -10.99 15.16
C LYS A 26 13.46 -9.48 15.02
N GLU A 27 13.37 -8.77 16.13
CA GLU A 27 13.50 -7.31 16.15
C GLU A 27 14.87 -6.87 15.58
N GLU A 28 15.90 -7.69 15.75
CA GLU A 28 17.23 -7.51 15.19
C GLU A 28 17.21 -7.52 13.67
N ALA A 29 16.46 -8.44 13.04
CA ALA A 29 16.34 -8.52 11.59
C ALA A 29 15.59 -7.30 11.04
N ILE A 30 14.58 -6.82 11.76
CA ILE A 30 13.88 -5.57 11.43
C ILE A 30 14.84 -4.39 11.55
N LYS A 31 15.58 -4.28 12.65
CA LYS A 31 16.58 -3.22 12.87
C LYS A 31 17.68 -3.25 11.81
N GLU A 32 18.17 -4.43 11.45
CA GLU A 32 19.20 -4.63 10.44
C GLU A 32 18.71 -4.20 9.06
N PHE A 33 17.53 -4.66 8.64
CA PHE A 33 16.91 -4.22 7.40
C PHE A 33 16.78 -2.70 7.35
N LEU A 34 16.26 -2.09 8.43
CA LEU A 34 16.12 -0.64 8.52
C LEU A 34 17.47 0.09 8.43
N LYS A 35 18.55 -0.43 9.02
CA LYS A 35 19.90 0.14 8.92
C LYS A 35 20.44 0.10 7.49
N GLN A 36 20.30 -1.04 6.80
CA GLN A 36 20.78 -1.21 5.43
C GLN A 36 20.12 -0.22 4.47
N THR A 37 18.83 0.08 4.69
CA THR A 37 18.09 1.03 3.86
C THR A 37 18.48 2.49 4.09
N THR A 38 19.06 2.83 5.25
CA THR A 38 19.56 4.19 5.52
C THR A 38 20.97 4.44 5.01
N THR A 39 21.84 3.42 5.00
CA THR A 39 23.27 3.58 4.66
C THR A 39 23.58 3.63 3.16
N SER A 40 22.59 3.40 2.28
CA SER A 40 22.82 3.31 0.83
C SER A 40 23.07 4.66 0.12
N LEU A 41 22.99 5.81 0.80
CA LEU A 41 23.21 7.14 0.17
C LEU A 41 24.06 8.11 1.02
N ASP A 42 24.63 7.69 2.16
CA ASP A 42 25.32 8.61 3.09
C ASP A 42 26.71 9.09 2.64
N ASN A 43 27.18 8.74 1.43
CA ASN A 43 28.47 9.22 0.93
C ASN A 43 28.44 10.60 0.26
N HIS A 44 27.32 11.34 0.32
CA HIS A 44 27.27 12.68 -0.32
C HIS A 44 26.61 13.83 0.45
N SER A 45 26.46 13.74 1.78
CA SER A 45 26.06 14.93 2.53
C SER A 45 26.67 15.01 3.93
N ARG A 46 27.98 15.36 3.97
CA ARG A 46 28.55 16.06 5.14
C ARG A 46 28.63 17.54 4.80
N ASN A 47 27.58 18.26 5.16
CA ASN A 47 27.63 19.63 5.71
C ASN A 47 26.25 20.25 5.54
N SER A 48 25.54 20.43 6.64
CA SER A 48 24.80 21.68 6.89
C SER A 48 24.34 21.75 8.34
N GLN A 49 24.60 22.92 8.91
CA GLN A 49 24.53 23.26 10.32
C GLN A 49 23.08 23.44 10.82
N LYS A 50 22.93 23.26 12.14
CA LYS A 50 21.78 23.61 12.99
C LYS A 50 21.50 25.13 12.99
N PRO A 51 20.23 25.58 13.04
CA PRO A 51 19.70 26.34 14.20
C PRO A 51 18.22 26.00 14.53
N SER A 52 17.86 25.59 15.75
CA SER A 52 17.28 26.35 16.90
C SER A 52 15.91 27.07 16.72
N ASN A 53 14.91 26.52 17.43
CA ASN A 53 13.70 27.09 18.07
C ASN A 53 12.91 28.26 17.45
N ALA A 54 11.64 28.01 17.06
CA ALA A 54 10.47 28.87 17.35
C ALA A 54 9.11 28.21 16.97
N ASN A 55 8.10 28.39 17.86
CA ASN A 55 6.64 28.42 17.61
C ASN A 55 5.82 27.10 17.48
N ASN A 56 5.32 26.63 18.63
CA ASN A 56 4.62 25.34 18.81
C ASN A 56 3.09 25.33 18.55
N ALA A 57 2.46 26.42 18.10
CA ALA A 57 1.01 26.46 17.82
C ALA A 57 0.65 26.32 16.32
N ASN A 58 1.50 26.78 15.41
CA ASN A 58 1.32 26.59 13.95
C ASN A 58 1.85 25.25 13.46
N SER A 59 2.73 24.61 14.24
CA SER A 59 3.31 23.30 13.91
C SER A 59 2.27 22.18 13.92
N SER A 60 1.22 22.23 14.76
CA SER A 60 0.17 21.20 14.75
C SER A 60 -0.74 21.26 13.52
N ARG A 61 -1.06 22.47 13.01
CA ARG A 61 -1.82 22.63 11.75
C ARG A 61 -0.99 22.28 10.51
N LEU A 62 0.31 22.62 10.49
CA LEU A 62 1.22 22.20 9.42
C LEU A 62 1.46 20.69 9.43
N ARG A 63 1.62 20.06 10.60
CA ARG A 63 1.72 18.58 10.73
C ARG A 63 0.49 17.82 10.20
N ASN A 64 -0.69 18.44 10.19
CA ASN A 64 -1.90 17.84 9.63
C ASN A 64 -1.97 17.95 8.10
N LEU A 65 -1.28 18.91 7.46
CA LEU A 65 -1.19 18.97 5.99
C LEU A 65 -0.27 17.88 5.43
N ASP A 66 0.62 17.34 6.26
CA ASP A 66 1.55 16.27 5.90
C ASP A 66 0.89 14.89 5.91
N THR A 67 -0.39 14.77 6.29
CA THR A 67 -1.11 13.49 6.37
C THR A 67 -2.46 13.58 5.68
N SER A 68 -2.73 12.69 4.73
CA SER A 68 -4.03 12.64 4.06
C SER A 68 -5.15 12.11 4.97
N ASP A 69 -6.38 12.31 4.52
CA ASP A 69 -7.50 11.48 4.94
C ASP A 69 -7.24 9.99 4.69
N VAL A 70 -8.08 9.15 5.27
CA VAL A 70 -7.97 7.70 5.09
C VAL A 70 -8.37 7.34 3.66
N ILE A 71 -7.55 6.51 3.02
CA ILE A 71 -7.73 6.06 1.64
C ILE A 71 -7.69 4.53 1.56
N THR A 72 -8.11 4.01 0.41
CA THR A 72 -7.77 2.67 -0.04
C THR A 72 -6.94 2.76 -1.33
N LEU A 73 -5.92 1.90 -1.43
CA LEU A 73 -5.18 1.67 -2.68
C LEU A 73 -5.79 0.47 -3.40
N LEU A 74 -6.53 0.73 -4.48
CA LEU A 74 -7.19 -0.29 -5.29
C LEU A 74 -6.38 -0.51 -6.58
N SER A 75 -6.02 -1.75 -6.90
CA SER A 75 -5.34 -2.05 -8.16
C SER A 75 -6.31 -1.98 -9.34
N GLY A 76 -5.78 -1.83 -10.56
CA GLY A 76 -6.57 -1.91 -11.79
C GLY A 76 -7.28 -3.25 -11.98
N GLY A 77 -6.81 -4.31 -11.30
CA GLY A 77 -7.49 -5.61 -11.23
C GLY A 77 -8.52 -5.73 -10.11
N GLY A 78 -8.85 -4.67 -9.36
CA GLY A 78 -9.92 -4.68 -8.36
C GLY A 78 -9.58 -5.29 -7.00
N ILE A 79 -8.29 -5.40 -6.63
CA ILE A 79 -7.90 -5.80 -5.27
C ILE A 79 -7.41 -4.60 -4.46
N ALA A 80 -7.80 -4.55 -3.19
CA ALA A 80 -7.34 -3.55 -2.24
C ALA A 80 -6.06 -4.01 -1.58
N LEU A 81 -5.04 -3.15 -1.56
CA LEU A 81 -3.80 -3.38 -0.83
C LEU A 81 -4.09 -3.43 0.67
N THR A 82 -3.62 -4.46 1.35
CA THR A 82 -3.93 -4.70 2.77
C THR A 82 -2.77 -5.31 3.53
N VAL A 83 -2.75 -5.01 4.83
CA VAL A 83 -2.09 -5.88 5.81
C VAL A 83 -2.97 -7.12 5.99
N TRP A 84 -2.34 -8.29 6.06
CA TRP A 84 -3.02 -9.57 6.34
C TRP A 84 -2.57 -10.14 7.68
N ALA A 85 -1.26 -10.14 7.91
CA ALA A 85 -0.66 -10.54 9.17
C ALA A 85 -0.14 -9.29 9.90
N THR A 86 -0.56 -9.06 11.14
CA THR A 86 -0.45 -7.72 11.79
C THR A 86 0.93 -7.37 12.35
N ASN A 87 1.80 -8.37 12.55
CA ASN A 87 3.14 -8.14 13.09
C ASN A 87 4.05 -7.48 12.04
N PRO A 88 4.85 -6.46 12.39
CA PRO A 88 5.74 -5.81 11.44
C PRO A 88 6.71 -6.78 10.75
N GLY A 89 7.00 -6.49 9.49
CA GLY A 89 7.86 -7.28 8.61
C GLY A 89 7.12 -8.36 7.82
N ASN A 90 5.81 -8.54 8.05
CA ASN A 90 5.00 -9.40 7.20
C ASN A 90 4.72 -8.76 5.84
N TRP A 91 4.49 -9.63 4.85
CA TRP A 91 4.16 -9.24 3.48
C TRP A 91 2.79 -8.56 3.40
N LEU A 92 2.71 -7.56 2.54
CA LEU A 92 1.44 -7.00 2.10
C LEU A 92 0.83 -7.89 1.01
N TRP A 93 -0.49 -7.92 1.02
CA TRP A 93 -1.29 -8.70 0.07
C TRP A 93 -2.36 -7.82 -0.54
N GLY A 94 -2.98 -8.29 -1.62
CA GLY A 94 -4.19 -7.68 -2.17
C GLY A 94 -5.37 -8.61 -2.03
N TYR A 95 -6.52 -8.10 -1.60
CA TYR A 95 -7.77 -8.88 -1.54
C TYR A 95 -8.91 -8.11 -2.22
N PRO A 96 -9.86 -8.80 -2.88
CA PRO A 96 -11.09 -8.16 -3.31
C PRO A 96 -11.80 -7.54 -2.10
N PRO A 97 -12.40 -6.33 -2.24
CA PRO A 97 -13.09 -5.67 -1.14
C PRO A 97 -14.16 -6.55 -0.47
N PHE A 98 -14.90 -7.33 -1.26
CA PHE A 98 -15.93 -8.25 -0.78
C PHE A 98 -15.36 -9.38 0.10
N ASN A 99 -14.29 -10.03 -0.37
CA ASN A 99 -13.62 -11.13 0.36
C ASN A 99 -12.74 -10.64 1.51
N SER A 100 -12.82 -9.37 1.94
CA SER A 100 -11.93 -8.86 2.98
C SER A 100 -12.62 -7.89 3.93
N ILE A 101 -13.95 -7.92 3.97
CA ILE A 101 -14.77 -7.03 4.82
C ILE A 101 -14.27 -7.06 6.28
N GLU A 102 -14.02 -8.27 6.80
CA GLU A 102 -13.53 -8.55 8.16
C GLU A 102 -12.14 -7.95 8.46
N PHE A 103 -11.35 -7.58 7.45
CA PHE A 103 -10.03 -6.97 7.68
C PHE A 103 -10.14 -5.53 8.19
N GLY A 104 -11.30 -4.88 8.04
CA GLY A 104 -11.53 -3.53 8.56
C GLY A 104 -10.45 -2.54 8.14
N LYS A 105 -9.82 -1.89 9.13
CA LYS A 105 -8.81 -0.83 8.93
C LYS A 105 -7.47 -1.34 8.36
N ALA A 106 -7.25 -2.66 8.25
CA ALA A 106 -6.02 -3.18 7.64
C ALA A 106 -5.94 -2.91 6.12
N ARG A 107 -7.08 -2.61 5.49
CA ARG A 107 -7.20 -2.21 4.08
C ARG A 107 -7.15 -0.69 3.87
N GLN A 108 -6.97 0.05 4.96
CA GLN A 108 -7.04 1.49 5.00
C GLN A 108 -5.64 2.06 5.23
N TRP A 109 -5.34 3.11 4.50
CA TRP A 109 -4.02 3.74 4.49
C TRP A 109 -4.15 5.26 4.66
N ARG A 110 -3.08 5.90 5.10
CA ARG A 110 -2.87 7.34 5.01
C ARG A 110 -1.63 7.59 4.18
N ILE A 111 -1.68 8.64 3.37
CA ILE A 111 -0.52 9.17 2.68
C ILE A 111 0.16 10.15 3.63
N LEU A 112 1.44 9.93 3.89
CA LEU A 112 2.29 10.82 4.65
C LEU A 112 3.18 11.57 3.66
N THR A 113 2.92 12.86 3.46
CA THR A 113 3.80 13.76 2.70
C THR A 113 5.06 13.99 3.52
N ARG A 114 6.23 13.84 2.89
CA ARG A 114 7.53 14.01 3.53
C ARG A 114 8.17 15.32 3.10
N SER A 115 9.10 15.81 3.92
CA SER A 115 9.83 17.07 3.67
C SER A 115 10.60 17.10 2.35
N ASN A 116 10.95 15.94 1.80
CA ASN A 116 11.60 15.79 0.50
C ASN A 116 10.62 15.70 -0.69
N GLY A 117 9.33 15.98 -0.48
CA GLY A 117 8.28 15.93 -1.49
C GLY A 117 7.87 14.51 -1.91
N LYS A 118 8.45 13.46 -1.30
CA LYS A 118 8.04 12.07 -1.48
C LYS A 118 6.92 11.71 -0.51
N ILE A 119 6.35 10.52 -0.69
CA ILE A 119 5.28 10.03 0.19
C ILE A 119 5.62 8.69 0.83
N SER A 120 5.05 8.45 2.00
CA SER A 120 4.93 7.11 2.60
C SER A 120 3.45 6.74 2.72
N PHE A 121 3.16 5.44 2.71
CA PHE A 121 1.81 4.94 3.00
C PHE A 121 1.79 4.28 4.37
N GLN A 122 1.04 4.83 5.32
CA GLN A 122 0.88 4.28 6.66
C GLN A 122 -0.43 3.51 6.75
N ASN A 123 -0.38 2.28 7.24
CA ASN A 123 -1.56 1.47 7.48
C ASN A 123 -2.31 1.97 8.73
N VAL A 124 -3.63 2.10 8.65
CA VAL A 124 -4.44 2.63 9.75
C VAL A 124 -4.57 1.65 10.91
N GLN A 125 -4.61 0.34 10.65
CA GLN A 125 -4.74 -0.67 11.70
C GLN A 125 -3.46 -0.84 12.52
N THR A 126 -2.30 -0.91 11.85
CA THR A 126 -1.03 -1.25 12.50
C THR A 126 -0.13 -0.04 12.77
N GLY A 127 -0.42 1.13 12.18
CA GLY A 127 0.44 2.32 12.27
C GLY A 127 1.80 2.19 11.56
N THR A 128 2.03 1.07 10.84
CA THR A 128 3.27 0.79 10.11
C THR A 128 3.22 1.32 8.68
N CYS A 129 4.38 1.63 8.10
CA CYS A 129 4.52 2.11 6.74
C CYS A 129 4.84 0.98 5.75
N MET A 130 4.32 1.11 4.53
CA MET A 130 4.63 0.28 3.38
C MET A 130 6.12 0.41 3.00
N SER A 131 6.83 -0.71 2.91
CA SER A 131 8.26 -0.78 2.62
C SER A 131 8.58 -1.78 1.53
N ALA A 132 9.35 -1.38 0.53
CA ALA A 132 9.96 -2.31 -0.41
C ALA A 132 10.90 -3.28 0.34
N TYR A 133 10.85 -4.56 -0.02
CA TYR A 133 11.73 -5.58 0.53
C TYR A 133 11.91 -6.73 -0.47
N LYS A 134 13.16 -6.98 -0.89
CA LYS A 134 13.49 -7.95 -1.95
C LYS A 134 12.60 -7.68 -3.18
N ASN A 135 11.88 -8.69 -3.66
CA ASN A 135 10.98 -8.60 -4.82
C ASN A 135 9.54 -8.25 -4.43
N GLY A 136 9.27 -7.83 -3.19
CA GLY A 136 7.91 -7.51 -2.76
C GLY A 136 7.84 -6.38 -1.76
N VAL A 137 6.75 -6.35 -1.00
CA VAL A 137 6.43 -5.25 -0.10
C VAL A 137 5.97 -5.78 1.24
N ILE A 138 6.56 -5.24 2.30
CA ILE A 138 6.24 -5.54 3.69
C ILE A 138 5.74 -4.27 4.39
N HIS A 139 5.28 -4.37 5.63
CA HIS A 139 5.00 -3.20 6.47
C HIS A 139 5.89 -3.15 7.70
N LEU A 140 6.47 -1.98 7.99
CA LEU A 140 7.44 -1.78 9.07
C LEU A 140 7.16 -0.48 9.84
N PRO A 141 7.73 -0.29 11.05
CA PRO A 141 7.63 1.02 11.72
C PRO A 141 8.05 2.16 10.80
N CYS A 142 7.26 3.24 10.78
CA CYS A 142 7.47 4.36 9.89
C CYS A 142 8.78 5.09 10.18
N ARG A 143 9.55 5.39 9.13
CA ARG A 143 10.81 6.15 9.17
C ARG A 143 10.84 7.17 8.02
N GLU A 144 10.90 8.45 8.36
CA GLU A 144 10.73 9.54 7.39
C GLU A 144 11.75 9.55 6.27
N ASN A 145 13.00 9.16 6.58
CA ASN A 145 14.13 9.21 5.65
C ASN A 145 14.53 7.84 5.11
N ASN A 146 13.69 6.81 5.29
CA ASN A 146 14.00 5.48 4.75
C ASN A 146 13.55 5.39 3.29
N PRO A 147 14.47 5.32 2.29
CA PRO A 147 14.10 5.28 0.88
C PRO A 147 13.26 4.05 0.50
N SER A 148 13.35 2.94 1.23
CA SER A 148 12.47 1.78 0.99
C SER A 148 11.03 2.05 1.42
N GLN A 149 10.77 3.05 2.28
CA GLN A 149 9.43 3.48 2.69
C GLN A 149 8.96 4.76 1.96
N LEU A 150 9.75 5.25 1.00
CA LEU A 150 9.43 6.40 0.18
C LEU A 150 9.00 5.96 -1.22
N TRP A 151 7.94 6.60 -1.71
CA TRP A 151 7.31 6.27 -2.97
C TRP A 151 7.09 7.51 -3.82
N ASN A 152 7.25 7.35 -5.13
CA ASN A 152 6.88 8.31 -6.15
C ASN A 152 5.53 7.91 -6.74
N ILE A 153 4.67 8.90 -6.95
CA ILE A 153 3.42 8.75 -7.71
C ILE A 153 3.68 9.20 -9.14
N ASN A 154 3.62 8.26 -10.09
CA ASN A 154 3.69 8.58 -11.51
C ASN A 154 2.29 8.43 -12.11
N PRO A 155 1.65 9.50 -12.58
CA PRO A 155 0.29 9.41 -13.13
C PRO A 155 0.29 8.79 -14.53
N PHE A 156 -0.69 7.93 -14.79
CA PHE A 156 -1.10 7.51 -16.13
C PHE A 156 -2.09 8.52 -16.74
N SER A 157 -2.25 8.50 -18.06
CA SER A 157 -3.19 9.37 -18.77
C SER A 157 -4.66 9.13 -18.39
N ASN A 158 -5.00 7.93 -17.94
CA ASN A 158 -6.33 7.56 -17.45
C ASN A 158 -6.56 7.87 -15.96
N ARG A 159 -5.70 8.70 -15.35
CA ARG A 159 -5.74 9.10 -13.93
C ARG A 159 -5.43 8.00 -12.91
N ALA A 160 -5.19 6.76 -13.34
CA ALA A 160 -4.54 5.78 -12.48
C ALA A 160 -3.12 6.25 -12.16
N ILE A 161 -2.55 5.68 -11.11
CA ILE A 161 -1.19 5.98 -10.68
C ILE A 161 -0.33 4.73 -10.68
N GLN A 162 0.95 4.91 -10.92
CA GLN A 162 2.00 3.94 -10.66
C GLN A 162 2.71 4.34 -9.37
N LEU A 163 3.02 3.37 -8.52
CA LEU A 163 3.77 3.58 -7.28
C LEU A 163 5.19 3.05 -7.45
N GLN A 164 6.16 3.94 -7.62
CA GLN A 164 7.57 3.58 -7.75
C GLN A 164 8.28 3.76 -6.41
N ASN A 165 8.98 2.73 -5.95
CA ASN A 165 9.77 2.82 -4.74
C ASN A 165 11.07 3.62 -4.96
N GLU A 166 11.45 4.43 -3.97
CA GLU A 166 12.63 5.29 -4.07
C GLU A 166 13.95 4.51 -3.96
N ALA A 167 14.05 3.48 -3.12
CA ALA A 167 15.28 2.69 -2.97
C ALA A 167 15.54 1.79 -4.18
N THR A 168 14.53 1.03 -4.60
CA THR A 168 14.72 -0.02 -5.62
C THR A 168 14.47 0.47 -7.04
N LYS A 169 13.87 1.65 -7.22
CA LYS A 169 13.41 2.20 -8.51
C LYS A 169 12.45 1.30 -9.28
N THR A 170 11.87 0.31 -8.60
CA THR A 170 10.86 -0.63 -9.11
C THR A 170 9.46 -0.19 -8.71
N CYS A 171 8.46 -0.70 -9.43
CA CYS A 171 7.06 -0.32 -9.27
C CYS A 171 6.22 -1.42 -8.65
N LEU A 172 5.25 -1.00 -7.85
CA LEU A 172 4.26 -1.88 -7.22
C LEU A 172 3.39 -2.54 -8.28
N GLN A 173 3.36 -3.87 -8.25
CA GLN A 173 2.65 -4.68 -9.23
C GLN A 173 1.81 -5.76 -8.54
N THR A 174 0.69 -6.10 -9.17
CA THR A 174 -0.12 -7.28 -8.81
C THR A 174 -0.75 -7.92 -10.04
N PRO A 175 -0.94 -9.25 -10.09
CA PRO A 175 -1.57 -9.90 -11.23
C PRO A 175 -3.02 -9.43 -11.40
N VAL A 176 -3.41 -9.17 -12.65
CA VAL A 176 -4.78 -8.76 -13.00
C VAL A 176 -5.72 -9.96 -12.97
N ILE A 177 -5.31 -11.04 -13.64
CA ILE A 177 -6.02 -12.31 -13.65
C ILE A 177 -5.49 -13.16 -12.49
N ARG A 178 -6.41 -13.68 -11.67
CA ARG A 178 -6.09 -14.44 -10.46
C ARG A 178 -6.99 -15.67 -10.37
N THR A 179 -6.44 -16.74 -9.82
CA THR A 179 -7.16 -18.00 -9.54
C THR A 179 -7.51 -18.16 -8.06
N LYS A 180 -7.16 -17.17 -7.23
CA LYS A 180 -7.36 -17.14 -5.78
C LYS A 180 -8.05 -15.86 -5.37
N ASN A 181 -8.66 -15.87 -4.19
CA ASN A 181 -9.33 -14.71 -3.57
C ASN A 181 -8.34 -13.68 -2.99
N PHE A 182 -7.05 -13.80 -3.32
CA PHE A 182 -6.00 -12.87 -2.98
C PHE A 182 -5.00 -12.76 -4.13
N GLY A 183 -4.31 -11.63 -4.18
CA GLY A 183 -3.24 -11.34 -5.13
C GLY A 183 -1.93 -11.07 -4.42
N SER A 184 -0.86 -11.65 -4.95
CA SER A 184 0.50 -11.29 -4.55
C SER A 184 0.77 -9.82 -4.89
N ILE A 185 1.48 -9.15 -3.99
CA ILE A 185 1.97 -7.79 -4.18
C ILE A 185 3.48 -7.86 -4.31
N PHE A 186 4.00 -7.43 -5.46
CA PHE A 186 5.41 -7.54 -5.75
C PHE A 186 5.96 -6.28 -6.41
N LEU A 187 7.29 -6.23 -6.54
CA LEU A 187 8.01 -5.15 -7.18
C LEU A 187 8.58 -5.63 -8.50
N ALA A 188 8.36 -4.85 -9.56
CA ALA A 188 8.83 -5.14 -10.91
C ALA A 188 9.41 -3.90 -11.58
N LYS A 189 10.08 -4.06 -12.72
CA LYS A 189 10.51 -2.90 -13.53
C LYS A 189 9.28 -2.06 -13.89
N CYS A 190 9.38 -0.75 -13.70
CA CYS A 190 8.29 0.15 -14.01
C CYS A 190 7.93 0.12 -15.50
N VAL A 191 6.64 -0.04 -15.80
CA VAL A 191 6.11 0.17 -17.16
C VAL A 191 6.25 1.64 -17.50
N THR A 192 6.79 1.92 -18.69
CA THR A 192 6.88 3.28 -19.24
C THR A 192 6.48 3.27 -20.71
N GLN A 193 6.34 4.44 -21.33
CA GLN A 193 6.10 4.51 -22.78
C GLN A 193 7.27 3.89 -23.58
N GLN A 194 8.50 4.04 -23.09
CA GLN A 194 9.73 3.54 -23.72
C GLN A 194 9.99 2.06 -23.41
N ASN A 195 9.35 1.52 -22.37
CA ASN A 195 9.41 0.12 -21.99
C ASN A 195 7.97 -0.35 -21.72
N PRO A 196 7.13 -0.44 -22.78
CA PRO A 196 5.78 -0.92 -22.63
C PRO A 196 5.84 -2.40 -22.28
N SER A 197 5.07 -2.81 -21.30
CA SER A 197 4.92 -4.24 -21.04
C SER A 197 4.10 -4.87 -22.17
N SER A 198 4.44 -6.09 -22.57
CA SER A 198 3.67 -6.85 -23.55
C SER A 198 2.28 -7.21 -22.98
N GLY A 199 1.19 -6.90 -23.69
CA GLY A 199 -0.17 -7.28 -23.30
C GLY A 199 -0.79 -6.41 -22.18
N ASN A 200 -1.64 -7.02 -21.34
CA ASN A 200 -2.35 -6.38 -20.21
C ASN A 200 -1.43 -6.03 -19.02
N ASP A 201 -0.12 -5.99 -19.20
CA ASP A 201 0.80 -5.86 -18.09
C ASP A 201 0.89 -4.42 -17.56
N ASN A 202 0.44 -3.40 -18.29
CA ASN A 202 0.41 -2.02 -17.77
C ASN A 202 -0.66 -1.83 -16.67
N ILE A 203 -1.80 -2.51 -16.75
CA ILE A 203 -2.89 -2.43 -15.75
C ILE A 203 -2.47 -3.12 -14.44
N SER A 204 -1.51 -4.05 -14.51
CA SER A 204 -0.94 -4.73 -13.33
C SER A 204 -0.18 -3.79 -12.38
N GLN A 205 0.27 -2.63 -12.90
CA GLN A 205 0.95 -1.57 -12.14
C GLN A 205 0.10 -0.31 -11.97
N GLN A 206 -1.16 -0.34 -12.40
CA GLN A 206 -2.10 0.75 -12.20
C GLN A 206 -2.80 0.59 -10.85
N TRP A 207 -2.80 1.68 -10.09
CA TRP A 207 -3.46 1.80 -8.80
C TRP A 207 -4.35 3.04 -8.82
N VAL A 208 -5.40 3.03 -8.01
CA VAL A 208 -6.28 4.17 -7.79
C VAL A 208 -6.31 4.44 -6.30
N ILE A 209 -6.09 5.70 -5.93
CA ILE A 209 -6.36 6.19 -4.58
C ILE A 209 -7.84 6.50 -4.53
N THR A 210 -8.58 5.78 -3.69
CA THR A 210 -10.03 5.93 -3.55
C THR A 210 -10.44 6.10 -2.10
N ALA A 211 -11.71 6.42 -1.89
CA ALA A 211 -12.35 6.47 -0.58
C ALA A 211 -12.10 5.17 0.22
N PRO A 212 -12.03 5.24 1.55
CA PRO A 212 -11.71 4.09 2.36
C PRO A 212 -12.84 3.06 2.32
N LEU A 213 -12.48 1.78 2.21
CA LEU A 213 -13.44 0.67 2.30
C LEU A 213 -14.04 0.59 3.72
N THR A 214 -15.18 1.27 3.88
CA THR A 214 -15.95 1.39 5.12
C THR A 214 -17.44 1.38 4.82
N SER A 215 -18.26 0.96 5.79
CA SER A 215 -19.70 1.17 5.69
C SER A 215 -19.98 2.67 5.78
N THR A 216 -20.72 3.21 4.80
CA THR A 216 -21.06 4.62 4.72
C THR A 216 -22.57 4.76 4.50
N PRO A 217 -23.33 5.35 5.44
CA PRO A 217 -24.75 5.63 5.20
C PRO A 217 -24.92 6.74 4.16
N PRO A 218 -26.05 6.77 3.41
CA PRO A 218 -26.37 7.91 2.56
C PRO A 218 -26.38 9.22 3.37
N ILE A 219 -25.82 10.29 2.80
CA ILE A 219 -25.77 11.60 3.46
C ILE A 219 -27.16 12.25 3.50
N PHE A 220 -28.01 11.93 2.53
CA PHE A 220 -29.39 12.38 2.47
C PHE A 220 -30.32 11.18 2.64
N VAL A 221 -31.11 11.19 3.71
CA VAL A 221 -32.32 10.37 3.85
C VAL A 221 -33.46 11.33 3.53
N ILE A 222 -34.18 11.06 2.44
CA ILE A 222 -35.43 11.77 2.16
C ILE A 222 -36.50 10.97 2.89
N ASP A 223 -37.07 11.57 3.93
CA ASP A 223 -38.24 11.05 4.63
C ASP A 223 -39.51 11.20 3.78
#